data_AF-A0A822EWH5-F1
#
_entry.id   AF-A0A822EWH5-F1
#
_cell.length_a   1.000
_cell.length_b   1.000
_cell.length_c   1.000
_cell.angle_alpha   90.00
_cell.angle_beta   90.00
_cell.angle_gamma   90.00
#
_symmetry.space_group_name_H-M   'P 1'
#
loop_
_entity.id
_entity.type
_entity.pdbx_description
1 polymer ?
#
loop_
_entity_poly.entity_id
_entity_poly.type
_entity_poly.pdbx_seq_one_letter_code
_entity_poly.pdbx_strand_id
1 'polypeptide(L)'
;NKHYTDGEEHVRRAIWENHLKVVRDHNLRADLGVHTYWLGMNKYADLTITEFVKMMNGFNVTMRNQRTENLLEFTRNPVVELPDTVDWRDK
;
A
#
# COMPACT_ATOMS: atom_id res chain seq x y z
N ASN A 1 14.77 -11.92 3.55
CA ASN A 1 15.91 -12.39 2.74
C ASN A 1 15.39 -12.90 1.42
N LYS A 2 15.92 -12.39 0.29
CA LYS A 2 15.54 -12.81 -1.06
C LYS A 2 16.51 -13.89 -1.51
N HIS A 3 15.99 -14.98 -2.04
CA HIS A 3 16.77 -16.09 -2.60
C HIS A 3 16.10 -16.51 -3.90
N TYR A 4 16.86 -16.47 -4.99
CA TYR A 4 16.39 -16.77 -6.34
C TYR A 4 17.28 -17.82 -6.98
N THR A 5 16.70 -18.62 -7.87
CA THR A 5 17.48 -19.46 -8.77
C THR A 5 18.15 -18.59 -9.83
N ASP A 6 19.24 -19.06 -10.46
CA ASP A 6 19.97 -18.28 -11.47
C ASP A 6 19.07 -17.79 -12.62
N GLY A 7 18.06 -18.58 -13.00
CA GLY A 7 17.09 -18.22 -14.02
C GLY A 7 16.11 -17.12 -13.58
N GLU A 8 15.76 -17.07 -12.30
CA GLU A 8 14.80 -16.08 -11.76
C GLU A 8 15.47 -14.76 -11.38
N GLU A 9 16.72 -14.79 -10.93
CA GLU A 9 17.49 -13.62 -10.50
C GLU A 9 17.46 -12.50 -11.55
N HIS A 10 17.69 -12.86 -12.82
CA HIS A 10 17.67 -11.90 -13.93
C HIS A 10 16.30 -11.23 -14.11
N VAL A 11 15.22 -12.00 -13.98
CA VAL A 11 13.85 -11.47 -14.10
C VAL A 11 13.52 -10.56 -12.93
N ARG A 12 13.85 -10.98 -11.71
CA ARG A 12 13.61 -10.20 -10.48
C ARG A 12 14.39 -8.89 -10.49
N ARG A 13 15.65 -8.94 -10.92
CA ARG A 13 16.49 -7.76 -11.11
C ARG A 13 15.90 -6.80 -12.14
N ALA A 14 15.43 -7.29 -13.29
CA ALA A 14 14.83 -6.43 -14.32
C ALA A 14 13.57 -5.69 -13.80
N ILE A 15 12.72 -6.39 -13.03
CA ILE A 15 11.55 -5.78 -12.39
C ILE A 15 11.99 -4.69 -11.39
N TRP A 16 12.97 -5.00 -10.56
CA TRP A 16 13.51 -4.06 -9.58
C TRP A 16 14.13 -2.81 -10.23
N GLU A 17 14.91 -2.98 -11.30
CA GLU A 17 15.49 -1.85 -12.04
C GLU A 17 14.42 -0.97 -12.68
N ASN A 18 13.34 -1.56 -13.18
CA ASN A 18 12.20 -0.81 -13.70
C ASN A 18 11.53 0.02 -12.59
N HIS A 19 11.26 -0.57 -11.41
CA HIS A 19 10.72 0.17 -10.29
C HIS A 19 11.68 1.25 -9.78
N LEU A 20 12.99 1.03 -9.82
CA LEU A 20 13.98 2.05 -9.46
C LEU A 20 13.92 3.27 -10.39
N LYS A 21 13.66 3.07 -11.68
CA LYS A 21 13.44 4.18 -12.62
C LYS A 21 12.17 4.96 -12.27
N VAL A 22 11.06 4.25 -12.04
CA VAL A 22 9.78 4.86 -11.63
C VAL A 22 9.93 5.69 -10.36
N VAL A 23 10.63 5.18 -9.34
CA VAL A 23 10.89 5.89 -8.08
C VAL A 23 11.67 7.18 -8.34
N ARG A 24 12.75 7.11 -9.13
CA ARG A 24 13.56 8.30 -9.46
C ARG A 24 12.75 9.36 -10.21
N ASP A 25 12.01 8.96 -11.24
CA ASP A 25 11.22 9.88 -12.06
C ASP A 25 10.04 10.48 -11.28
N HIS A 26 9.45 9.72 -10.35
CA HIS A 26 8.43 10.24 -9.44
C HIS A 26 9.01 11.25 -8.46
N ASN A 27 10.13 10.91 -7.81
CA ASN A 27 10.73 11.77 -6.80
C ASN A 27 11.27 13.06 -7.40
N LEU A 28 11.85 13.04 -8.61
CA LEU A 28 12.21 14.26 -9.33
C LEU A 28 10.98 15.16 -9.55
N ARG A 29 9.83 14.58 -9.92
CA ARG A 29 8.59 15.34 -10.08
C ARG A 29 8.04 15.84 -8.73
N ALA A 30 8.23 15.09 -7.65
CA ALA A 30 7.87 15.53 -6.30
C ALA A 30 8.73 16.74 -5.87
N ASP A 31 10.03 16.71 -6.15
CA ASP A 31 10.96 17.82 -5.89
C ASP A 31 10.61 19.08 -6.71
N LEU A 32 9.98 18.91 -7.88
CA LEU A 32 9.42 19.99 -8.69
C LEU A 32 8.01 20.42 -8.25
N GLY A 33 7.48 19.86 -7.16
CA GLY A 33 6.16 20.22 -6.60
C GLY A 33 4.95 19.60 -7.31
N VAL A 34 5.16 18.65 -8.23
CA VAL A 34 4.06 17.95 -8.93
C VAL A 34 3.36 16.94 -8.03
N HIS A 35 4.10 16.33 -7.11
CA HIS A 35 3.58 15.39 -6.11
C HIS A 35 3.86 15.91 -4.70
N THR A 36 2.98 15.56 -3.77
CA THR A 36 3.12 15.89 -2.34
C THR A 36 3.74 14.76 -1.52
N TYR A 37 4.26 13.72 -2.19
CA TYR A 37 4.85 12.55 -1.57
C TYR A 37 6.02 12.01 -2.40
N TRP A 38 6.84 11.17 -1.77
CA TRP A 38 7.97 10.50 -2.39
C TRP A 38 7.79 8.99 -2.33
N LEU A 39 8.30 8.31 -3.35
CA LEU A 39 8.40 6.87 -3.38
C LEU A 39 9.74 6.41 -2.80
N GLY A 40 9.72 5.21 -2.22
CA GLY A 40 10.89 4.56 -1.67
C GLY A 40 10.98 3.12 -2.14
N MET A 41 12.22 2.66 -2.33
CA MET A 41 12.48 1.25 -2.61
C MET A 41 12.13 0.41 -1.39
N ASN A 42 11.39 -0.68 -1.58
CA ASN A 42 10.94 -1.53 -0.47
C ASN A 42 10.99 -3.03 -0.84
N LYS A 43 10.57 -3.89 0.09
CA LYS A 43 10.62 -5.36 -0.04
C LYS A 43 9.76 -5.95 -1.18
N TYR A 44 8.89 -5.14 -1.79
CA TYR A 44 7.99 -5.52 -2.88
C TYR A 44 8.51 -5.12 -4.27
N ALA A 45 9.67 -4.47 -4.34
CA ALA A 45 10.15 -3.87 -5.57
C ALA A 45 10.57 -4.84 -6.68
N ASP A 46 10.72 -6.12 -6.39
CA ASP A 46 11.00 -7.17 -7.36
C ASP A 46 9.75 -7.99 -7.73
N LEU A 47 8.57 -7.56 -7.27
CA LEU A 47 7.29 -8.17 -7.58
C LEU A 47 6.60 -7.43 -8.72
N THR A 48 5.99 -8.18 -9.62
CA THR A 48 5.02 -7.62 -10.56
C THR A 48 3.74 -7.18 -9.83
N ILE A 49 2.95 -6.32 -10.46
CA ILE A 49 1.66 -5.86 -9.90
C ILE A 49 0.73 -7.06 -9.64
N THR A 50 0.72 -8.06 -10.53
CA THR A 50 -0.11 -9.26 -10.38
C THR A 50 0.32 -10.11 -9.19
N GLU A 51 1.62 -10.28 -8.97
CA GLU A 51 2.16 -10.96 -7.78
C GLU A 51 1.83 -10.18 -6.50
N PHE A 52 2.03 -8.87 -6.51
CA PHE A 52 1.74 -8.01 -5.36
C PHE A 52 0.26 -8.08 -4.98
N VAL A 53 -0.64 -7.92 -5.95
CA VAL A 53 -2.09 -8.01 -5.71
C VAL A 53 -2.47 -9.40 -5.19
N LYS A 54 -1.95 -10.47 -5.79
CA LYS A 54 -2.24 -11.84 -5.35
C LYS A 54 -1.78 -12.11 -3.91
N MET A 55 -0.65 -11.52 -3.49
CA MET A 55 -0.07 -11.76 -2.16
C MET A 55 -0.62 -10.83 -1.08
N MET A 56 -0.82 -9.56 -1.39
CA MET A 56 -1.08 -8.51 -0.40
C MET A 56 -2.51 -8.01 -0.39
N ASN A 57 -3.28 -8.23 -1.48
CA ASN A 57 -4.68 -7.83 -1.51
C ASN A 57 -5.58 -8.96 -0.99
N GLY A 58 -6.06 -8.80 0.26
CA GLY A 58 -6.89 -9.79 0.93
C GLY A 58 -8.38 -9.46 1.00
N PHE A 59 -8.81 -8.31 0.47
CA PHE A 59 -10.22 -7.92 0.58
C PHE A 59 -11.10 -8.77 -0.35
N ASN A 60 -12.02 -9.53 0.23
CA ASN A 60 -13.00 -10.32 -0.51
C ASN A 60 -14.40 -9.72 -0.38
N VAL A 61 -14.86 -9.08 -1.45
CA VAL A 61 -16.18 -8.42 -1.49
C VAL A 61 -17.34 -9.40 -1.30
N THR A 62 -17.20 -10.68 -1.64
CA THR A 62 -18.28 -11.66 -1.50
C THR A 62 -18.58 -12.00 -0.04
N MET A 63 -17.65 -11.72 0.87
CA MET A 63 -17.84 -11.91 2.32
C MET A 63 -18.58 -10.74 2.99
N ARG A 64 -18.93 -9.68 2.23
CA ARG A 64 -19.62 -8.48 2.76
C ARG A 64 -20.96 -8.80 3.45
N ASN A 65 -21.65 -9.83 2.97
CA ASN A 65 -22.95 -10.25 3.51
C ASN A 65 -22.84 -11.26 4.66
N GLN A 66 -21.62 -11.66 5.08
CA GLN A 66 -21.39 -12.53 6.24
C GLN A 66 -21.32 -11.74 7.56
N ARG A 67 -21.70 -10.46 7.54
CA ARG A 67 -21.88 -9.68 8.77
C ARG A 67 -22.97 -10.35 9.61
N THR A 68 -22.55 -10.90 10.75
CA THR A 68 -23.41 -11.53 11.76
C THR A 68 -24.59 -10.63 12.08
N GLU A 69 -25.78 -11.22 12.13
CA GLU A 69 -26.99 -10.60 12.67
C GLU A 69 -26.66 -9.99 14.05
N ASN A 70 -27.16 -8.76 14.31
CA ASN A 70 -26.90 -7.92 15.52
C ASN A 70 -25.69 -6.98 15.48
N LEU A 71 -25.44 -6.26 14.38
CA LEU A 71 -24.51 -5.13 14.40
C LEU A 71 -25.23 -3.85 14.88
N LEU A 72 -24.72 -3.24 15.95
CA LEU A 72 -25.08 -1.87 16.31
C LEU A 72 -24.68 -0.95 15.16
N GLU A 73 -25.64 -0.20 14.64
CA GLU A 73 -25.36 0.84 13.66
C GLU A 73 -24.61 1.98 14.36
N PHE A 74 -23.51 2.41 13.76
CA PHE A 74 -22.78 3.56 14.27
C PHE A 74 -23.65 4.81 14.09
N THR A 75 -24.02 5.44 15.21
CA THR A 75 -24.70 6.74 15.22
C THR A 75 -23.73 7.79 15.74
N ARG A 76 -23.54 8.86 14.96
CA ARG A 76 -22.70 10.00 15.37
C ARG A 76 -23.43 10.74 16.50
N ASN A 77 -22.74 10.97 17.62
CA ASN A 77 -23.24 11.86 18.67
C ASN A 77 -23.07 13.33 18.24
N PRO A 78 -24.14 14.12 18.07
CA PRO A 78 -24.05 15.51 17.61
C PRO A 78 -23.49 16.47 18.68
N VAL A 79 -23.42 16.05 19.94
CA VAL A 79 -22.94 16.87 21.06
C VAL A 79 -21.41 16.85 21.18
N VAL A 80 -20.75 15.88 20.54
CA VAL A 80 -19.29 15.72 20.63
C VAL A 80 -18.60 16.48 19.51
N GLU A 81 -17.86 17.52 19.87
CA GLU A 81 -16.87 18.13 18.97
C GLU A 81 -15.65 17.24 18.86
N LEU A 82 -15.22 16.97 17.63
CA LEU A 82 -14.03 16.18 17.36
C LEU A 82 -12.82 17.11 17.24
N PRO A 83 -11.64 16.69 17.69
CA PRO A 83 -10.42 17.46 17.49
C PRO A 83 -10.06 17.52 16.00
N ASP A 84 -9.31 18.56 15.61
CA ASP A 84 -8.86 18.75 14.23
C ASP A 84 -7.94 17.63 13.73
N THR A 85 -7.19 16.99 14.64
CA THR A 85 -6.26 15.90 14.35
C THR A 85 -6.31 14.83 15.43
N VAL A 86 -6.28 13.56 15.03
CA VAL A 86 -6.18 12.41 15.93
C VAL A 86 -5.04 11.50 15.47
N ASP A 87 -4.08 11.24 16.36
CA ASP A 87 -3.12 10.14 16.23
C ASP A 87 -3.37 9.13 17.37
N TRP A 88 -3.68 7.89 17.01
CA TRP A 88 -3.96 6.83 17.99
C TRP A 88 -2.71 6.15 18.52
N ARG A 89 -1.53 6.40 17.93
CA ARG A 89 -0.24 5.86 18.39
C ARG A 89 0.27 6.54 19.65
N ASP A 90 -0.21 7.74 19.92
CA ASP A 90 0.13 8.55 21.10
C ASP A 90 -0.76 8.21 22.31
N LYS A 91 -1.43 7.05 22.28
CA LYS A 91 -2.22 6.49 23.38
C LYS A 91 -1.56 5.22 23.91
#